data_AF-A0A1W6P1W7-F1
#
_entry.id   AF-A0A1W6P1W7-F1
#
_cell.length_a   1.000
_cell.length_b   1.000
_cell.length_c   1.000
_cell.angle_alpha   90.00
_cell.angle_beta   90.00
_cell.angle_gamma   90.00
#
_symmetry.space_group_name_H-M   'P 1'
#
loop_
_entity.id
_entity.type
_entity.pdbx_description
1 polymer ?
#
loop_
_entity_poly.entity_id
_entity_poly.type
_entity_poly.pdbx_seq_one_letter_code
_entity_poly.pdbx_strand_id
1 'polypeptide(L)'
;MTQRDRRELKELAQLTALVRAQAEGKLARLRQQEAALRAQRAALASTSAQAFDPLLAVDRQAVMQAGVNWQSWVESRSRSLLAQESRVRAEIHSLTPDVALAVGRDDAVNRLRQDLLAQASQKANRQD
;
A
#
# COMPACT_ATOMS: atom_id res chain seq x y z
N MET A 1 -32.27 -9.70 -24.02
CA MET A 1 -31.76 -9.10 -22.79
C MET A 1 -32.87 -8.28 -22.16
N THR A 2 -33.31 -8.71 -20.99
CA THR A 2 -34.46 -8.14 -20.29
C THR A 2 -34.04 -6.87 -19.53
N GLN A 3 -35.01 -6.07 -19.08
CA GLN A 3 -34.75 -4.93 -18.19
C GLN A 3 -34.11 -5.37 -16.86
N ARG A 4 -34.38 -6.62 -16.44
CA ARG A 4 -33.77 -7.27 -15.28
C ARG A 4 -32.27 -7.49 -15.47
N ASP A 5 -31.86 -8.08 -16.60
CA ASP A 5 -30.43 -8.35 -16.89
C ASP A 5 -29.60 -7.04 -16.89
N ARG A 6 -30.17 -5.94 -17.41
CA ARG A 6 -29.53 -4.60 -17.41
C ARG A 6 -29.33 -4.07 -15.99
N ARG A 7 -30.30 -4.29 -15.12
CA ARG A 7 -30.25 -3.85 -13.73
C ARG A 7 -29.23 -4.68 -12.95
N GLU A 8 -29.27 -6.00 -13.08
CA GLU A 8 -28.32 -6.93 -12.44
C GLU A 8 -26.87 -6.63 -12.86
N LEU A 9 -26.62 -6.34 -14.14
CA LEU A 9 -25.29 -5.97 -14.60
C LEU A 9 -24.81 -4.61 -14.05
N LYS A 10 -25.71 -3.64 -13.90
CA LYS A 10 -25.39 -2.35 -13.28
C LYS A 10 -25.05 -2.52 -11.80
N GLU A 11 -25.82 -3.32 -11.08
CA GLU A 11 -25.56 -3.65 -9.66
C GLU A 11 -24.24 -4.41 -9.51
N LEU A 12 -23.96 -5.37 -10.39
CA LEU A 12 -22.69 -6.09 -10.42
C LEU A 12 -21.49 -5.16 -10.66
N ALA A 13 -21.60 -4.21 -11.60
CA ALA A 13 -20.55 -3.23 -11.86
C ALA A 13 -20.27 -2.33 -10.66
N GLN A 14 -21.32 -1.96 -9.91
CA GLN A 14 -21.16 -1.19 -8.67
C GLN A 14 -20.44 -2.01 -7.60
N LEU A 15 -20.79 -3.29 -7.45
CA LEU A 15 -20.14 -4.18 -6.48
C LEU A 15 -18.67 -4.41 -6.81
N THR A 16 -18.33 -4.68 -8.08
CA THR A 16 -16.92 -4.87 -8.47
C THR A 16 -16.08 -3.62 -8.30
N ALA A 17 -16.65 -2.44 -8.60
CA ALA A 17 -15.98 -1.16 -8.38
C ALA A 17 -15.69 -0.91 -6.89
N LEU A 18 -16.62 -1.24 -6.00
CA LEU A 18 -16.43 -1.11 -4.55
C LEU A 18 -15.36 -2.07 -4.04
N VAL A 19 -15.37 -3.33 -4.47
CA VAL A 19 -14.36 -4.33 -4.08
C VAL A 19 -12.97 -3.91 -4.56
N ARG A 20 -12.87 -3.41 -5.79
CA ARG A 20 -11.63 -2.85 -6.34
C ARG A 20 -11.14 -1.67 -5.51
N ALA A 21 -11.98 -0.68 -5.25
CA ALA A 21 -11.62 0.51 -4.48
C ALA A 21 -11.15 0.13 -3.05
N GLN A 22 -11.79 -0.87 -2.42
CA GLN A 22 -11.36 -1.38 -1.12
C GLN A 22 -9.98 -2.02 -1.18
N ALA A 23 -9.72 -2.88 -2.18
CA ALA A 23 -8.44 -3.58 -2.35
C ALA A 23 -7.31 -2.58 -2.64
N GLU A 24 -7.53 -1.66 -3.58
CA GLU A 24 -6.59 -0.58 -3.91
C GLU A 24 -6.34 0.33 -2.69
N GLY A 25 -7.38 0.68 -1.95
CA GLY A 25 -7.28 1.49 -0.73
C GLY A 25 -6.45 0.81 0.36
N LYS A 26 -6.60 -0.50 0.55
CA LYS A 26 -5.78 -1.27 1.50
C LYS A 26 -4.31 -1.30 1.05
N LEU A 27 -4.05 -1.53 -0.24
CA LEU A 27 -2.69 -1.52 -0.79
C LEU A 27 -2.04 -0.14 -0.65
N ALA A 28 -2.76 0.94 -0.94
CA ALA A 28 -2.28 2.31 -0.80
C ALA A 28 -1.87 2.63 0.64
N ARG A 29 -2.67 2.22 1.63
CA ARG A 29 -2.33 2.39 3.06
C ARG A 29 -1.05 1.64 3.44
N LEU A 30 -0.90 0.40 2.99
CA LEU A 30 0.33 -0.38 3.25
C LEU A 30 1.55 0.27 2.61
N ARG A 31 1.43 0.82 1.39
CA ARG A 31 2.51 1.55 0.71
C ARG A 31 2.89 2.84 1.44
N GLN A 32 1.90 3.57 1.98
CA GLN A 32 2.17 4.74 2.82
C GLN A 32 2.89 4.35 4.11
N GLN A 33 2.50 3.24 4.74
CA GLN A 33 3.18 2.71 5.92
C GLN A 33 4.63 2.29 5.61
N GLU A 34 4.87 1.59 4.49
CA GLU A 34 6.22 1.24 4.02
C GLU A 34 7.09 2.49 3.84
N ALA A 35 6.56 3.52 3.17
CA ALA A 35 7.26 4.78 2.94
C ALA A 35 7.59 5.50 4.26
N ALA A 36 6.65 5.53 5.22
CA ALA A 36 6.86 6.12 6.53
C ALA A 36 7.95 5.39 7.33
N LEU A 37 7.96 4.05 7.32
CA LEU A 37 9.00 3.24 7.98
C LEU A 37 10.37 3.48 7.36
N ARG A 38 10.45 3.54 6.02
CA ARG A 38 11.69 3.86 5.31
C ARG A 38 12.20 5.26 5.67
N ALA A 39 11.32 6.25 5.76
CA ALA A 39 11.67 7.61 6.19
C ALA A 39 12.20 7.64 7.62
N GLN A 40 11.55 6.91 8.55
CA GLN A 40 12.04 6.78 9.93
C GLN A 40 13.42 6.14 10.02
N ARG A 41 13.70 5.13 9.19
CA ARG A 41 15.03 4.50 9.13
C ARG A 41 16.10 5.48 8.61
N ALA A 42 15.79 6.24 7.57
CA ALA A 42 16.69 7.25 7.04
C ALA A 42 16.97 8.34 8.08
N ALA A 43 15.94 8.81 8.80
CA ALA A 43 16.08 9.76 9.89
C ALA A 43 16.96 9.18 11.01
N LEU A 44 16.72 7.95 11.46
CA LEU A 44 17.52 7.29 12.48
C LEU A 44 19.00 7.18 12.08
N ALA A 45 19.28 6.81 10.83
CA ALA A 45 20.64 6.74 10.30
C ALA A 45 21.32 8.12 10.34
N SER A 46 20.60 9.19 9.97
CA SER A 46 21.12 10.56 10.03
C SER A 46 21.42 11.02 11.46
N THR A 47 20.56 10.67 12.43
CA THR A 47 20.74 11.03 13.84
C THR A 47 21.84 10.20 14.50
N SER A 48 22.00 8.92 14.10
CA SER A 48 23.06 8.06 14.63
C SER A 48 24.47 8.56 14.31
N ALA A 49 24.63 9.33 13.24
CA ALA A 49 25.90 9.94 12.85
C ALA A 49 26.30 11.13 13.74
N GLN A 50 25.36 11.72 14.50
CA GLN A 50 25.59 12.83 15.42
C GLN A 50 26.07 12.34 16.80
N ALA A 51 27.06 11.45 16.81
CA ALA A 51 27.56 10.85 18.04
C ALA A 51 28.22 11.89 18.98
N PHE A 52 28.17 11.60 20.28
CA PHE A 52 28.90 12.34 21.30
C PHE A 52 30.41 12.30 21.01
N ASP A 53 31.09 13.45 21.06
CA ASP A 53 32.54 13.53 21.00
C ASP A 53 33.13 13.44 22.42
N PRO A 54 33.73 12.29 22.82
CA PRO A 54 34.29 12.12 24.14
C PRO A 54 35.56 12.95 24.37
N LEU A 55 36.22 13.45 23.31
CA LEU A 55 37.42 14.27 23.44
C LEU A 55 37.10 15.70 23.90
N LEU A 56 35.87 16.17 23.64
CA LEU A 56 35.37 17.49 24.01
C LEU A 56 34.62 17.49 25.37
N ALA A 57 34.47 16.32 26.00
CA ALA A 57 33.68 16.15 27.21
C ALA A 57 34.48 16.39 28.50
N VAL A 58 33.85 17.09 29.47
CA VAL A 58 34.38 17.31 30.83
C VAL A 58 34.44 16.00 31.62
N ASP A 59 33.45 15.12 31.44
CA ASP A 59 33.43 13.76 32.00
C ASP A 59 33.44 12.73 30.86
N ARG A 60 34.63 12.22 30.56
CA ARG A 60 34.84 11.25 29.47
C ARG A 60 34.16 9.91 29.75
N GLN A 61 34.14 9.44 30.99
CA GLN A 61 33.54 8.14 31.33
C GLN A 61 32.03 8.18 31.16
N ALA A 62 31.38 9.24 31.66
CA ALA A 62 29.95 9.43 31.48
C ALA A 62 29.56 9.53 30.00
N VAL A 63 30.33 10.28 29.20
CA VAL A 63 30.07 10.42 27.76
C VAL A 63 30.31 9.12 26.98
N MET A 64 31.34 8.36 27.32
CA MET A 64 31.55 7.03 26.72
C MET A 64 30.40 6.07 27.02
N GLN A 65 29.92 6.02 28.26
CA GLN A 65 28.79 5.16 28.63
C GLN A 65 27.50 5.61 27.94
N ALA A 66 27.25 6.92 27.87
CA ALA A 66 26.12 7.47 27.12
C ALA A 66 26.20 7.13 25.62
N GLY A 67 27.39 7.16 25.03
CA GLY A 67 27.64 6.76 23.64
C GLY A 67 27.29 5.29 23.39
N VAL A 68 27.72 4.37 24.27
CA VAL A 68 27.38 2.94 24.16
C VAL A 68 25.87 2.71 24.27
N ASN A 69 25.22 3.36 25.24
CA ASN A 69 23.77 3.26 25.42
C ASN A 69 22.99 3.80 24.20
N TRP A 70 23.45 4.93 23.66
CA TRP A 70 22.90 5.51 22.43
C TRP A 70 23.04 4.56 21.24
N GLN A 71 24.24 4.00 21.00
CA GLN A 71 24.48 3.04 19.93
C GLN A 71 23.60 1.80 20.06
N SER A 72 23.52 1.22 21.26
CA SER A 72 22.67 0.06 21.53
C SER A 72 21.19 0.37 21.25
N TRP A 73 20.71 1.55 21.64
CA TRP A 73 19.36 2.00 21.34
C TRP A 73 19.13 2.17 19.84
N VAL A 74 20.06 2.80 19.11
CA VAL A 74 20.00 2.96 17.65
C VAL A 74 19.91 1.60 16.95
N GLU A 75 20.76 0.65 17.32
CA GLU A 75 20.75 -0.70 16.74
C GLU A 75 19.44 -1.43 17.01
N SER A 76 18.94 -1.36 18.25
CA SER A 76 17.66 -1.96 18.63
C SER A 76 16.51 -1.36 17.82
N ARG A 77 16.47 -0.02 17.72
CA ARG A 77 15.43 0.69 16.95
C ARG A 77 15.52 0.38 15.46
N SER A 78 16.73 0.33 14.89
CA SER A 78 16.96 -0.01 13.49
C SER A 78 16.46 -1.41 13.16
N ARG A 79 16.78 -2.41 14.01
CA ARG A 79 16.27 -3.79 13.87
C ARG A 79 14.75 -3.85 13.96
N SER A 80 14.14 -3.12 14.88
CA SER A 80 12.68 -3.06 15.02
C SER A 80 12.01 -2.47 13.77
N LEU A 81 12.54 -1.36 13.24
CA LEU A 81 12.03 -0.74 12.01
C LEU A 81 12.18 -1.64 10.79
N LEU A 82 13.32 -2.34 10.67
CA LEU A 82 13.54 -3.35 9.63
C LEU A 82 12.52 -4.48 9.69
N ALA A 83 12.25 -5.02 10.89
CA ALA A 83 11.26 -6.07 11.06
C ALA A 83 9.85 -5.60 10.67
N GLN A 84 9.49 -4.37 11.04
CA GLN A 84 8.21 -3.77 10.65
C GLN A 84 8.11 -3.57 9.13
N GLU A 85 9.15 -3.05 8.49
CA GLU A 85 9.19 -2.87 7.03
C GLU A 85 9.04 -4.20 6.29
N SER A 86 9.73 -5.24 6.75
CA SER A 86 9.63 -6.60 6.18
C SER A 86 8.21 -7.18 6.31
N ARG A 87 7.53 -6.96 7.45
CA ARG A 87 6.14 -7.38 7.64
C ARG A 87 5.19 -6.68 6.66
N VAL A 88 5.29 -5.35 6.57
CA VAL A 88 4.47 -4.56 5.63
C VAL A 88 4.73 -4.98 4.18
N ARG A 89 5.98 -5.27 3.81
CA ARG A 89 6.30 -5.81 2.47
C ARG A 89 5.69 -7.17 2.21
N ALA A 90 5.74 -8.07 3.18
CA ALA A 90 5.10 -9.37 3.07
C ALA A 90 3.58 -9.23 2.90
N GLU A 91 2.95 -8.33 3.66
CA GLU A 91 1.53 -8.02 3.52
C GLU A 91 1.19 -7.46 2.14
N ILE A 92 1.97 -6.51 1.63
CA ILE A 92 1.83 -5.97 0.26
C ILE A 92 1.92 -7.10 -0.77
N HIS A 93 2.93 -7.97 -0.64
CA HIS A 93 3.13 -9.08 -1.57
C HIS A 93 1.94 -10.04 -1.54
N SER A 94 1.44 -10.36 -0.34
CA SER A 94 0.27 -11.23 -0.16
C SER A 94 -1.03 -10.63 -0.73
N LEU A 95 -1.17 -9.30 -0.68
CA LEU A 95 -2.37 -8.59 -1.16
C LEU A 95 -2.37 -8.33 -2.68
N THR A 96 -1.20 -8.34 -3.31
CA THR A 96 -1.06 -8.00 -4.74
C THR A 96 -1.93 -8.87 -5.67
N PRO A 97 -2.02 -10.20 -5.49
CA PRO A 97 -2.92 -11.04 -6.27
C PRO A 97 -4.39 -10.69 -6.10
N ASP A 98 -4.84 -10.39 -4.88
CA ASP A 98 -6.23 -10.04 -4.60
C ASP A 98 -6.63 -8.73 -5.28
N VAL A 99 -5.73 -7.74 -5.28
CA VAL A 99 -5.91 -6.48 -6.01
C VAL A 99 -6.01 -6.74 -7.50
N ALA A 100 -5.12 -7.56 -8.06
CA ALA A 100 -5.15 -7.90 -9.48
C ALA A 100 -6.47 -8.61 -9.88
N LEU A 101 -6.96 -9.51 -9.03
CA LEU A 101 -8.26 -10.17 -9.23
C LEU A 101 -9.42 -9.18 -9.15
N ALA A 102 -9.41 -8.25 -8.20
CA ALA A 102 -10.45 -7.24 -8.06
C ALA A 102 -10.49 -6.31 -9.29
N VAL A 103 -9.33 -5.85 -9.77
CA VAL A 103 -9.21 -5.06 -11.00
C VAL A 103 -9.72 -5.86 -12.20
N GLY A 104 -9.28 -7.10 -12.37
CA GLY A 104 -9.70 -7.95 -13.48
C GLY A 104 -11.21 -8.22 -13.51
N ARG A 105 -11.84 -8.40 -12.34
CA ARG A 105 -13.29 -8.56 -12.22
C ARG A 105 -14.04 -7.30 -12.62
N ASP A 106 -13.59 -6.14 -12.14
CA ASP A 106 -14.18 -4.85 -12.48
C ASP A 106 -14.07 -4.54 -13.98
N ASP A 107 -12.89 -4.77 -14.57
CA ASP A 107 -12.67 -4.59 -16.00
C ASP A 107 -13.54 -5.53 -16.84
N ALA A 108 -13.67 -6.81 -16.46
CA ALA A 108 -14.49 -7.78 -17.16
C ALA A 108 -15.98 -7.39 -17.17
N VAL A 109 -16.52 -6.95 -16.02
CA VAL A 109 -17.91 -6.51 -15.91
C VAL A 109 -18.15 -5.23 -16.71
N ASN A 110 -17.19 -4.30 -16.69
CA ASN A 110 -17.29 -3.08 -17.48
C ASN A 110 -17.25 -3.34 -18.99
N ARG A 111 -16.42 -4.28 -19.46
CA ARG A 111 -16.40 -4.72 -20.87
C ARG A 111 -17.73 -5.34 -21.28
N LEU A 112 -18.26 -6.28 -20.49
CA LEU A 112 -19.58 -6.88 -20.72
C LEU A 112 -20.67 -5.80 -20.84
N ARG A 113 -20.63 -4.79 -19.97
CA ARG A 113 -21.57 -3.66 -20.02
C ARG A 113 -21.43 -2.84 -21.29
N GLN A 114 -20.20 -2.54 -21.72
CA GLN A 114 -19.94 -1.78 -22.96
C GLN A 114 -20.39 -2.55 -24.20
N ASP A 115 -20.07 -3.85 -24.29
CA ASP A 115 -20.46 -4.71 -25.41
C ASP A 115 -21.99 -4.77 -25.56
N LEU A 116 -22.70 -4.88 -24.44
CA LEU A 116 -24.17 -4.93 -24.45
C LEU A 116 -24.80 -3.59 -24.83
N LEU A 117 -24.21 -2.46 -24.42
CA LEU A 117 -24.64 -1.14 -24.86
C LEU A 117 -24.41 -0.99 -26.37
N ALA A 118 -23.24 -1.37 -26.88
CA ALA A 118 -22.94 -1.32 -28.31
C ALA A 118 -23.90 -2.17 -29.15
N GLN A 119 -24.22 -3.39 -28.69
CA GLN A 119 -25.21 -4.25 -29.36
C GLN A 119 -26.62 -3.64 -29.35
N ALA A 120 -27.01 -2.96 -28.28
CA ALA A 120 -28.30 -2.28 -28.21
C ALA A 120 -28.38 -1.11 -29.22
N SER A 121 -27.31 -0.31 -29.32
CA SER A 121 -27.22 0.78 -30.30
C SER A 121 -27.29 0.28 -31.74
N GLN A 122 -26.57 -0.81 -32.06
CA GLN A 122 -26.59 -1.41 -33.40
C GLN A 122 -27.96 -1.96 -33.79
N LYS A 123 -28.73 -2.50 -32.84
CA LYS A 123 -30.09 -2.98 -33.10
C LYS A 123 -31.06 -1.83 -33.35
N ALA A 124 -30.94 -0.73 -32.61
CA ALA A 124 -31.75 0.47 -32.83
C ALA A 124 -31.53 1.03 -34.25
N ASN A 125 -30.27 1.20 -34.67
CA ASN A 125 -29.93 1.74 -35.99
C ASN A 125 -30.29 0.83 -37.19
N ARG A 126 -30.70 -0.43 -36.97
CA ARG A 126 -31.13 -1.35 -38.04
C ARG A 126 -32.64 -1.37 -38.24
N GLN A 127 -33.39 -0.72 -37.36
CA GLN A 127 -34.86 -0.67 -37.41
C GLN A 127 -35.38 0.65 -38.02
N ASP A 128 -34.48 1.60 -38.24
CA ASP A 128 -34.68 2.83 -39.03
C ASP A 128 -34.16 2.64 -40.46
#